data_AF-A0A0Q9CCY5-F1
#
_entry.id   AF-A0A0Q9CCY5-F1
#
_cell.length_a   1.000
_cell.length_b   1.000
_cell.length_c   1.000
_cell.angle_alpha   90.00
_cell.angle_beta   90.00
_cell.angle_gamma   90.00
#
_symmetry.space_group_name_H-M   'P 1'
#
loop_
_entity.id
_entity.type
_entity.pdbx_description
1 polymer ?
#
loop_
_entity_poly.entity_id
_entity_poly.type
_entity_poly.pdbx_seq_one_letter_code
_entity_poly.pdbx_strand_id
1 'polypeptide(L)'
;MFGINGAEFVVLLVVAVIVIGPERLPRYAEQLGAFVRTARGFLKDAKSRVDEELGPEVGDVDWSKLDPRQYDPRRIVREALLDDDDLLGTSSRPRSASPVPPPPPAPVDADGVRVPAPFDDEAT
;
A
#
# COMPACT_ATOMS: atom_id res chain seq x y z
N MET A 1 22.67 -1.58 -3.97
CA MET A 1 22.72 -1.14 -5.39
C MET A 1 23.59 -2.14 -6.14
N PHE A 2 23.03 -2.89 -7.10
CA PHE A 2 23.81 -3.84 -7.89
C PHE A 2 24.47 -3.09 -9.06
N GLY A 3 25.77 -2.80 -8.93
CA GLY A 3 26.59 -2.18 -9.97
C GLY A 3 27.02 -3.21 -11.01
N ILE A 4 26.07 -3.79 -11.73
CA ILE A 4 26.36 -4.74 -12.81
C ILE A 4 26.58 -3.93 -14.07
N ASN A 5 27.84 -3.83 -14.51
CA ASN A 5 28.17 -3.32 -15.83
C ASN A 5 27.97 -4.42 -16.89
N GLY A 6 28.02 -4.05 -18.17
CA GLY A 6 27.74 -4.98 -19.27
C GLY A 6 28.67 -6.20 -19.29
N ALA A 7 29.92 -6.06 -18.82
CA ALA A 7 30.88 -7.16 -18.75
C ALA A 7 30.49 -8.20 -17.68
N GLU A 8 30.08 -7.76 -16.50
CA GLU A 8 29.65 -8.59 -15.38
C GLU A 8 28.37 -9.37 -15.73
N PHE A 9 27.48 -8.77 -16.53
CA PHE A 9 26.31 -9.48 -17.05
C PHE A 9 26.70 -10.64 -17.97
N VAL A 10 27.70 -10.47 -18.83
CA VAL A 10 28.21 -11.55 -19.69
C VAL A 10 28.83 -12.66 -18.86
N VAL A 11 29.61 -12.32 -17.82
CA VAL A 11 30.17 -13.32 -16.89
C VAL A 11 29.05 -14.13 -16.23
N LEU A 12 27.98 -13.47 -15.77
CA LEU A 12 26.82 -14.16 -15.20
C LEU A 12 26.13 -15.09 -16.21
N LEU A 13 25.99 -14.68 -17.47
CA LEU A 13 25.45 -15.55 -18.50
C LEU A 13 26.32 -16.79 -18.74
N VAL A 14 27.63 -16.63 -18.79
CA VAL A 14 28.56 -17.77 -18.94
C VAL A 14 28.43 -18.72 -17.75
N VAL A 15 28.40 -18.20 -16.53
CA VAL A 15 28.19 -19.01 -15.32
C VAL A 15 26.85 -19.74 -15.38
N ALA A 16 25.77 -19.07 -15.77
CA ALA A 16 24.45 -19.67 -15.90
C ALA A 16 24.45 -20.82 -16.94
N VAL A 17 25.10 -20.63 -18.09
CA VAL A 17 25.27 -21.67 -19.13
C VAL A 17 26.03 -22.86 -18.58
N ILE A 18 27.09 -22.65 -17.80
CA ILE A 18 27.87 -23.74 -17.21
C ILE A 18 27.06 -24.51 -16.17
N VAL A 19 26.37 -23.81 -15.27
CA VAL A 19 25.59 -24.42 -14.17
C VAL A 19 24.38 -25.20 -14.70
N ILE A 20 23.65 -24.63 -15.66
CA ILE A 20 22.46 -25.26 -16.25
C ILE A 20 22.86 -26.30 -17.31
N GLY A 21 23.98 -26.07 -17.98
CA GLY A 21 24.44 -26.81 -19.15
C GLY A 21 23.95 -26.17 -20.46
N PRO A 22 24.83 -26.03 -21.48
CA PRO A 22 24.49 -25.39 -22.76
C PRO A 22 23.41 -26.15 -23.54
N GLU A 23 23.32 -27.46 -23.35
CA GLU A 23 22.31 -28.30 -24.02
C GLU A 23 20.90 -28.13 -23.43
N ARG A 24 20.81 -27.77 -22.12
CA ARG A 24 19.54 -27.67 -21.40
C ARG A 24 18.95 -26.27 -21.44
N LEU A 25 19.80 -25.24 -21.55
CA LEU A 25 19.40 -23.84 -21.65
C LEU A 25 18.37 -23.58 -22.79
N PRO A 26 18.58 -23.99 -24.05
CA PRO A 26 17.62 -23.73 -25.12
C PRO A 26 16.26 -24.37 -24.81
N ARG A 27 16.25 -25.58 -24.22
CA ARG A 27 15.02 -26.26 -23.83
C ARG A 27 14.23 -25.51 -22.75
N TYR A 28 14.90 -24.85 -21.80
CA TYR A 28 14.25 -24.01 -20.80
C TYR A 28 13.83 -22.64 -21.36
N ALA A 29 14.63 -22.05 -22.24
CA ALA A 29 14.29 -20.81 -22.92
C ALA A 29 13.03 -20.98 -23.79
N GLU A 30 12.89 -22.11 -24.48
CA GLU A 30 11.68 -22.47 -25.22
C GLU A 30 10.45 -22.56 -24.32
N GLN A 31 10.57 -23.21 -23.15
CA GLN A 31 9.48 -23.35 -22.18
C GLN A 31 9.06 -21.99 -21.61
N LEU A 32 10.03 -21.17 -21.22
CA LEU A 32 9.76 -19.81 -20.76
C LEU A 32 9.13 -18.98 -21.87
N GLY A 33 9.62 -19.07 -23.10
CA GLY A 33 9.06 -18.38 -24.25
C GLY A 33 7.62 -18.80 -24.54
N ALA A 34 7.32 -20.09 -24.48
CA ALA A 34 5.96 -20.60 -24.62
C ALA A 34 5.05 -20.08 -23.50
N PHE A 35 5.52 -20.12 -22.25
CA PHE A 35 4.79 -19.58 -21.11
C PHE A 35 4.50 -18.07 -21.27
N VAL A 36 5.50 -17.29 -21.67
CA VAL A 36 5.35 -15.84 -21.89
C VAL A 36 4.36 -15.56 -23.00
N ARG A 37 4.35 -16.34 -24.09
CA ARG A 37 3.37 -16.20 -25.17
C ARG A 37 1.95 -16.46 -24.67
N THR A 38 1.75 -17.53 -23.90
CA THR A 38 0.45 -17.85 -23.30
C THR A 38 0.01 -16.78 -22.30
N ALA A 39 0.91 -16.34 -21.41
CA ALA A 39 0.64 -15.27 -20.46
C ALA A 39 0.29 -13.96 -21.16
N ARG A 40 1.01 -13.60 -22.24
CA ARG A 40 0.70 -12.41 -23.05
C ARG A 40 -0.67 -12.50 -23.71
N GLY A 41 -1.06 -13.68 -24.21
CA GLY A 41 -2.40 -13.94 -24.72
C GLY A 41 -3.46 -13.71 -23.65
N PHE A 42 -3.28 -14.34 -22.48
CA PHE A 42 -4.18 -14.20 -21.35
C PHE A 42 -4.32 -12.74 -20.88
N LEU A 43 -3.22 -12.00 -20.76
CA LEU A 43 -3.24 -10.57 -20.41
C LEU A 43 -3.98 -9.72 -21.45
N LYS A 44 -3.84 -10.04 -22.74
CA LYS A 44 -4.54 -9.35 -23.82
C LYS A 44 -6.05 -9.64 -23.77
N ASP A 45 -6.43 -10.88 -23.53
CA ASP A 45 -7.84 -11.29 -23.46
C ASP A 45 -8.51 -10.71 -22.21
N ALA A 46 -7.82 -10.73 -21.07
CA ALA A 46 -8.27 -10.08 -19.84
C ALA A 46 -8.44 -8.56 -20.05
N LYS A 47 -7.49 -7.91 -20.73
CA LYS A 47 -7.63 -6.50 -21.12
C LYS A 47 -8.84 -6.28 -22.03
N SER A 48 -9.04 -7.11 -23.06
CA SER A 48 -10.20 -6.99 -23.97
C SER A 48 -11.52 -7.09 -23.22
N ARG A 49 -11.65 -8.04 -22.29
CA ARG A 49 -12.87 -8.22 -21.48
C ARG A 49 -13.13 -7.03 -20.56
N VAL A 50 -12.09 -6.50 -19.92
CA VAL A 50 -12.18 -5.31 -19.08
C VAL A 50 -12.59 -4.09 -19.93
N ASP A 51 -12.00 -3.91 -21.10
CA ASP A 51 -12.33 -2.83 -22.03
C ASP A 51 -13.77 -2.97 -22.60
N GLU A 52 -14.26 -4.21 -22.79
CA GLU A 52 -15.62 -4.50 -23.26
C GLU A 52 -16.70 -4.29 -22.18
N GLU A 53 -16.43 -4.68 -20.93
CA GLU A 53 -17.40 -4.60 -19.82
C GLU A 53 -17.46 -3.23 -19.15
N LEU A 54 -16.33 -2.51 -19.10
CA LEU A 54 -16.25 -1.16 -18.50
C LEU A 54 -16.32 -0.04 -19.54
N GLY A 55 -16.33 -0.38 -20.84
CA GLY A 55 -16.32 0.60 -21.91
C GLY A 55 -15.07 1.49 -21.91
N PRO A 56 -14.99 2.49 -22.81
CA PRO A 56 -13.84 3.39 -22.95
C PRO A 56 -13.46 4.18 -21.69
N GLU A 57 -14.18 4.05 -20.57
CA GLU A 57 -13.89 4.73 -19.30
C GLU A 57 -12.60 4.21 -18.61
N VAL A 58 -12.04 3.06 -19.02
CA VAL A 58 -10.70 2.60 -18.56
C VAL A 58 -9.56 3.29 -19.33
N GLY A 59 -9.84 3.84 -20.51
CA GLY A 59 -8.88 4.65 -21.27
C GLY A 59 -8.54 5.98 -20.59
N ASP A 60 -9.47 6.49 -19.77
CA ASP A 60 -9.34 7.71 -18.96
C ASP A 60 -8.90 7.45 -17.52
N VAL A 61 -8.69 6.18 -17.12
CA VAL A 61 -7.99 5.88 -15.86
C VAL A 61 -6.52 6.18 -16.10
N ASP A 62 -6.19 7.43 -15.84
CA ASP A 62 -4.89 8.06 -15.89
C ASP A 62 -3.94 7.34 -14.89
N TRP A 63 -3.33 6.22 -15.33
CA TRP A 63 -2.36 5.43 -14.57
C TRP A 63 -1.19 6.27 -14.03
N SER A 64 -0.99 7.45 -14.61
CA SER A 64 -0.13 8.56 -14.18
C SER A 64 -0.45 9.07 -12.78
N LYS A 65 -1.70 8.99 -12.33
CA LYS A 65 -2.16 9.42 -10.99
C LYS A 65 -1.93 8.38 -9.88
N LEU A 66 -1.56 7.16 -10.26
CA LEU A 66 -1.17 6.09 -9.34
C LEU A 66 0.36 5.98 -9.18
N ASP A 67 1.14 6.94 -9.70
CA ASP A 67 2.58 7.03 -9.43
C ASP A 67 2.81 7.67 -8.03
N PRO A 68 3.24 6.90 -7.01
CA PRO A 68 3.33 7.36 -5.62
C PRO A 68 4.37 8.47 -5.37
N ARG A 69 5.08 8.92 -6.41
CA ARG A 69 6.07 10.00 -6.33
C ARG A 69 5.50 11.38 -6.71
N GLN A 70 4.30 11.43 -7.28
CA GLN A 70 3.67 12.69 -7.72
C GLN A 70 2.60 13.21 -6.74
N TYR A 71 2.33 12.50 -5.64
CA TYR A 71 1.56 13.01 -4.51
C TYR A 71 2.48 13.90 -3.64
N ASP A 72 2.84 15.10 -4.13
CA ASP A 72 3.69 16.04 -3.39
C ASP A 72 2.86 16.73 -2.29
N PRO A 73 3.01 16.35 -1.01
CA PRO A 73 2.18 16.84 0.09
C PRO A 73 2.29 18.36 0.27
N ARG A 74 3.36 18.96 -0.24
CA ARG A 74 3.61 20.41 -0.14
C ARG A 74 2.61 21.22 -0.94
N ARG A 75 2.03 20.70 -2.03
CA ARG A 75 0.98 21.41 -2.78
C ARG A 75 -0.33 21.45 -2.00
N ILE A 76 -0.73 20.34 -1.39
CA ILE A 76 -1.96 20.25 -0.60
C ILE A 76 -1.91 21.19 0.61
N VAL A 77 -0.75 21.27 1.29
CA VAL A 77 -0.57 22.18 2.45
C VAL A 77 -0.55 23.65 2.02
N ARG A 78 0.01 23.98 0.86
CA ARG A 78 0.02 25.36 0.35
C ARG A 78 -1.37 25.81 -0.08
N GLU A 79 -2.17 24.93 -0.68
CA GLU A 79 -3.57 25.21 -0.98
C GLU A 79 -4.35 25.48 0.31
N ALA A 80 -4.19 24.62 1.34
CA ALA A 80 -4.86 24.80 2.62
C ALA A 80 -4.45 26.10 3.34
N LEU A 81 -3.17 26.49 3.28
CA LEU A 81 -2.69 27.74 3.87
C LEU A 81 -3.15 28.98 3.08
N LEU A 82 -3.25 28.89 1.75
CA LEU A 82 -3.71 30.00 0.91
C LEU A 82 -5.24 30.17 1.00
N ASP A 83 -6.00 29.09 1.12
CA ASP A 83 -7.46 29.12 1.35
C ASP A 83 -7.80 29.62 2.76
N ASP A 84 -6.95 29.35 3.76
CA ASP A 84 -7.16 29.85 5.13
C ASP A 84 -7.02 31.38 5.21
N ASP A 85 -6.07 32.01 4.49
CA ASP A 85 -5.85 33.47 4.54
C ASP A 85 -7.02 34.29 3.96
N ASP A 86 -7.79 33.77 2.98
CA ASP A 86 -8.98 34.44 2.42
C ASP A 86 -10.23 34.28 3.30
N LEU A 87 -10.22 33.35 4.28
CA LEU A 87 -11.35 33.07 5.19
C LEU A 87 -11.14 33.61 6.61
N LEU A 88 -9.97 34.21 6.91
CA LEU A 88 -9.68 34.90 8.18
C LEU A 88 -10.45 36.22 8.36
N GLY A 89 -11.43 36.50 7.50
CA GLY A 89 -12.58 37.36 7.77
C GLY A 89 -13.67 36.61 8.53
N THR A 90 -13.47 36.46 9.84
CA THR A 90 -14.44 35.96 10.84
C THR A 90 -14.45 34.46 11.12
N SER A 91 -14.14 34.16 12.39
CA SER A 91 -14.55 32.99 13.15
C SER A 91 -13.82 31.67 12.87
N SER A 92 -12.83 31.39 13.72
CA SER A 92 -12.51 30.01 14.13
C SER A 92 -12.02 29.99 15.57
N ARG A 93 -12.98 29.93 16.50
CA ARG A 93 -12.75 29.39 17.85
C ARG A 93 -12.51 27.88 17.71
N PRO A 94 -11.48 27.29 18.33
CA PRO A 94 -11.19 25.86 18.18
C PRO A 94 -12.33 25.04 18.79
N ARG A 95 -12.95 24.17 17.97
CA ARG A 95 -13.92 23.18 18.45
C ARG A 95 -13.16 22.05 19.15
N SER A 96 -13.56 21.88 20.40
CA SER A 96 -13.09 20.95 21.41
C SER A 96 -13.13 19.49 20.93
N ALA A 97 -12.03 18.77 21.08
CA ALA A 97 -12.08 17.32 21.24
C ALA A 97 -12.82 17.02 22.56
N SER A 98 -13.84 16.16 22.52
CA SER A 98 -14.51 15.70 23.75
C SER A 98 -13.57 14.73 24.49
N PRO A 99 -13.26 14.94 25.78
CA PRO A 99 -12.44 14.01 26.55
C PRO A 99 -13.26 12.76 26.90
N VAL A 100 -12.71 11.57 26.64
CA VAL A 100 -13.21 10.32 27.23
C VAL A 100 -12.92 10.37 28.74
N PRO A 101 -13.92 10.25 29.63
CA PRO A 101 -13.68 10.28 31.06
C PRO A 101 -12.90 9.01 31.50
N PRO A 102 -11.91 9.14 32.40
CA PRO A 102 -11.20 7.98 32.93
C PRO A 102 -12.13 7.11 33.80
N PRO A 103 -11.90 5.79 33.86
CA PRO A 103 -12.69 4.89 34.70
C PRO A 103 -12.53 5.26 36.19
N PRO A 104 -13.58 5.05 37.01
CA PRO A 104 -13.51 5.33 38.44
C PRO A 104 -12.45 4.45 39.13
N PRO A 105 -11.74 4.99 40.15
CA PRO A 105 -10.76 4.22 40.90
C PRO A 105 -11.43 3.08 41.68
N ALA A 106 -10.77 1.91 41.73
CA ALA A 106 -11.24 0.79 42.52
C ALA A 106 -11.36 1.16 44.01
N PRO A 107 -12.39 0.68 44.74
CA PRO A 107 -12.53 0.96 46.16
C PRO A 107 -11.33 0.41 46.94
N VAL A 108 -10.80 1.25 47.82
CA VAL A 108 -9.72 0.94 48.77
C VAL A 108 -10.27 1.10 50.18
N ASP A 109 -9.95 0.16 51.07
CA ASP A 109 -10.33 0.26 52.49
C ASP A 109 -9.52 1.34 53.21
N ALA A 110 -9.89 1.67 54.45
CA ALA A 110 -9.26 2.72 55.25
C ALA A 110 -7.74 2.54 55.44
N ASP A 111 -7.24 1.32 55.29
CA ASP A 111 -5.81 0.98 55.35
C ASP A 111 -5.10 0.97 53.97
N GLY A 112 -5.79 1.42 52.91
CA GLY A 112 -5.21 1.61 51.58
C GLY A 112 -5.03 0.32 50.76
N VAL A 113 -5.61 -0.80 51.21
CA VAL A 113 -5.57 -2.08 50.49
C VAL A 113 -6.71 -2.12 49.46
N ARG A 114 -6.41 -2.57 48.23
CA ARG A 114 -7.43 -2.75 47.18
C ARG A 114 -8.29 -3.96 47.51
N VAL A 115 -9.60 -3.74 47.65
CA VAL A 115 -10.56 -4.83 47.92
C VAL A 115 -11.09 -5.36 46.58
N PRO A 116 -11.14 -6.69 46.38
CA PRO A 116 -11.84 -7.23 45.22
C PRO A 116 -13.31 -6.81 45.25
N ALA A 117 -13.86 -6.47 44.08
CA ALA A 117 -15.27 -6.08 43.99
C ALA A 117 -16.17 -7.23 44.49
N PRO A 118 -17.27 -6.93 45.21
CA PRO A 118 -18.20 -7.95 45.69
C PRO A 118 -18.74 -8.76 44.51
N PHE A 119 -18.88 -10.07 44.69
CA PHE A 119 -19.47 -10.93 43.67
C PHE A 119 -20.96 -10.61 43.55
N ASP A 120 -21.44 -10.45 42.31
CA ASP A 120 -22.83 -10.14 42.00
C ASP A 120 -23.61 -11.45 41.83
N ASP A 121 -24.41 -11.80 42.83
CA ASP A 121 -25.16 -13.06 42.88
C ASP A 121 -26.41 -13.05 41.97
N GLU A 122 -26.73 -11.93 41.30
CA GLU A 122 -27.89 -11.81 40.39
C GLU A 122 -27.59 -12.29 38.95
N ALA A 123 -26.37 -12.80 38.68
CA ALA A 123 -25.91 -13.15 37.33
C ALA A 123 -26.18 -14.62 36.89
N THR A 124 -27.32 -15.22 37.26
CA THR A 124 -27.74 -16.57 36.80
C THR A 124 -29.00 -16.55 35.94
#